data_AF-A0A7V0ZPB6-F1
#
_entry.id   AF-A0A7V0ZPB6-F1
#
_cell.length_a   1.000
_cell.length_b   1.000
_cell.length_c   1.000
_cell.angle_alpha   90.00
_cell.angle_beta   90.00
_cell.angle_gamma   90.00
#
_symmetry.space_group_name_H-M   'P 1'
#
loop_
_entity.id
_entity.type
_entity.pdbx_description
1 polymer ?
#
loop_
_entity_poly.entity_id
_entity_poly.type
_entity_poly.pdbx_seq_one_letter_code
_entity_poly.pdbx_strand_id
1 'polypeptide(L)'
;MPAAPRMGEALAQRMAPMTIAVSPARRAQLTLHGLCEGWPALGDQVHCTEEDLYTFSCGDLLQWIAGQDDTHRALFVIAHNPALTDLVNTLTRQYSLDNLPTAGYIELA
;
A
#
# COMPACT_ATOMS: atom_id res chain seq x y z
N MET A 1 -10.14 14.01 -12.13
CA MET A 1 -8.86 13.67 -11.50
C MET A 1 -8.74 12.15 -11.39
N PRO A 2 -7.60 11.54 -11.75
CA PRO A 2 -7.37 10.10 -11.61
C PRO A 2 -7.55 9.62 -10.16
N ALA A 3 -7.73 8.32 -9.94
CA ALA A 3 -8.03 7.78 -8.61
C ALA A 3 -6.90 7.98 -7.59
N ALA A 4 -5.63 7.79 -7.99
CA ALA A 4 -4.49 7.87 -7.09
C ALA A 4 -4.25 9.29 -6.50
N PRO A 5 -4.26 10.40 -7.28
CA PRO A 5 -4.19 11.74 -6.70
C PRO A 5 -5.32 12.07 -5.73
N ARG A 6 -6.55 11.68 -6.06
CA ARG A 6 -7.68 11.84 -5.13
C ARG A 6 -7.47 11.08 -3.82
N MET A 7 -6.88 9.89 -3.89
CA MET A 7 -6.53 9.12 -2.70
C MET A 7 -5.41 9.79 -1.90
N GLY A 8 -4.43 10.39 -2.57
CA GLY A 8 -3.38 11.19 -1.93
C GLY A 8 -3.97 12.35 -1.12
N GLU A 9 -4.84 13.15 -1.74
CA GLU A 9 -5.54 14.27 -1.07
C GLU A 9 -6.34 13.77 0.14
N ALA A 10 -7.03 12.63 0.01
CA ALA A 10 -7.83 12.06 1.09
C ALA A 10 -6.98 11.57 2.27
N LEU A 11 -5.85 10.91 2.00
CA LEU A 11 -4.94 10.39 3.03
C LEU A 11 -4.16 11.52 3.73
N ALA A 12 -3.82 12.59 3.02
CA ALA A 12 -3.17 13.76 3.59
C ALA A 12 -3.97 14.42 4.73
N GLN A 13 -5.29 14.26 4.73
CA GLN A 13 -6.18 14.75 5.79
C GLN A 13 -6.32 13.78 6.97
N ARG A 14 -5.78 12.56 6.87
CA ARG A 14 -6.00 11.47 7.84
C ARG A 14 -4.74 11.07 8.60
N MET A 15 -3.56 11.23 7.99
CA MET A 15 -2.30 10.77 8.58
C MET A 15 -1.12 11.64 8.13
N ALA A 16 -0.02 11.57 8.89
CA ALA A 16 1.25 12.19 8.53
C ALA A 16 1.94 11.38 7.41
N PRO A 17 2.77 12.02 6.55
CA PRO A 17 3.47 11.33 5.49
C PRO A 17 4.49 10.35 6.08
N MET A 18 4.68 9.22 5.41
CA MET A 18 5.65 8.20 5.79
C MET A 18 6.25 7.51 4.56
N THR A 19 7.35 6.80 4.77
CA THR A 19 7.95 5.95 3.73
C THR A 19 6.96 4.91 3.24
N ILE A 20 6.97 4.68 1.93
CA ILE A 20 6.11 3.71 1.25
C ILE A 20 7.03 2.66 0.62
N ALA A 21 6.73 1.40 0.86
CA ALA A 21 7.29 0.28 0.11
C ALA A 21 6.36 -0.01 -1.07
N VAL A 22 6.91 0.00 -2.29
CA VAL A 22 6.13 -0.10 -3.52
C VAL A 22 6.70 -1.16 -4.47
N SER A 23 5.83 -1.94 -5.09
CA SER A 23 6.24 -2.89 -6.14
C SER A 23 6.90 -2.19 -7.34
N PRO A 24 7.89 -2.81 -8.02
CA PRO A 24 8.53 -2.25 -9.22
C PRO A 24 7.59 -2.13 -10.43
N ALA A 25 6.41 -2.79 -10.39
CA ALA A 25 5.46 -2.75 -11.49
C ALA A 25 5.02 -1.32 -11.83
N ARG A 26 5.01 -0.97 -13.12
CA ARG A 26 4.64 0.37 -13.62
C ARG A 26 3.33 0.91 -13.02
N ARG A 27 2.30 0.07 -12.85
CA ARG A 27 1.01 0.49 -12.27
C ARG A 27 1.11 0.87 -10.79
N ALA A 28 1.95 0.19 -10.02
CA ALA A 28 2.19 0.48 -8.62
C ALA A 28 2.97 1.80 -8.48
N GLN A 29 4.01 1.98 -9.30
CA GLN A 29 4.78 3.22 -9.38
C GLN A 29 3.92 4.42 -9.81
N LEU A 30 3.00 4.24 -10.76
CA LEU A 30 2.03 5.28 -11.12
C LEU A 30 1.04 5.59 -9.99
N THR A 31 0.72 4.60 -9.14
CA THR A 31 -0.12 4.83 -7.95
C THR A 31 0.64 5.66 -6.93
N LEU A 32 1.90 5.32 -6.64
CA LEU A 32 2.77 6.11 -5.76
C LEU A 32 2.90 7.55 -6.28
N HIS A 33 3.22 7.71 -7.56
CA HIS A 33 3.34 9.03 -8.18
C HIS A 33 2.04 9.84 -8.03
N GLY A 34 0.90 9.24 -8.33
CA GLY A 34 -0.39 9.88 -8.15
C GLY A 34 -0.67 10.27 -6.70
N LEU A 35 -0.37 9.40 -5.73
CA LEU A 35 -0.49 9.75 -4.31
C LEU A 35 0.34 10.98 -3.97
N CYS A 36 1.60 11.06 -4.43
CA CYS A 36 2.48 12.21 -4.20
C CYS A 36 1.99 13.49 -4.90
N GLU A 37 1.33 13.40 -6.06
CA GLU A 37 0.69 14.55 -6.70
C GLU A 37 -0.43 15.13 -5.84
N GLY A 38 -1.28 14.26 -5.26
CA GLY A 38 -2.37 14.67 -4.36
C GLY A 38 -1.92 14.99 -2.93
N TRP A 39 -0.73 14.54 -2.55
CA TRP A 39 -0.14 14.71 -1.24
C TRP A 39 1.34 15.12 -1.36
N PRO A 40 1.64 16.41 -1.63
CA PRO A 40 3.01 16.85 -1.88
C PRO A 40 4.01 16.53 -0.76
N ALA A 41 3.59 16.63 0.51
CA ALA A 41 4.43 16.30 1.66
C ALA A 41 4.81 14.80 1.74
N LEU A 42 4.03 13.92 1.10
CA LEU A 42 4.41 12.51 0.93
C LEU A 42 5.54 12.39 -0.10
N GLY A 43 5.50 13.20 -1.17
CA GLY A 43 6.56 13.24 -2.19
C GLY A 43 7.92 13.72 -1.67
N ASP A 44 7.96 14.39 -0.52
CA ASP A 44 9.21 14.76 0.17
C ASP A 44 9.83 13.58 0.94
N GLN A 45 9.13 12.46 1.08
CA GLN A 45 9.64 11.25 1.73
C GLN A 45 10.51 10.43 0.79
N VAL A 46 11.43 9.66 1.38
CA VAL A 46 12.14 8.61 0.65
C VAL A 46 11.26 7.36 0.65
N HIS A 47 10.89 6.91 -0.55
CA HIS A 47 10.13 5.67 -0.78
C HIS A 47 11.06 4.57 -1.30
N CYS A 48 10.71 3.31 -1.01
CA CYS A 48 11.50 2.14 -1.38
C CYS A 48 10.77 1.33 -2.45
N THR A 49 11.46 1.02 -3.54
CA THR A 49 10.97 0.02 -4.50
C THR A 49 11.45 -1.35 -4.07
N GLU A 50 10.51 -2.26 -3.83
CA GLU A 50 10.76 -3.59 -3.29
C GLU A 50 10.34 -4.66 -4.32
N GLU A 51 11.30 -5.44 -4.81
CA GLU A 51 11.06 -6.48 -5.83
C GLU A 51 10.07 -7.55 -5.34
N ASP A 52 10.17 -7.93 -4.06
CA ASP A 52 9.30 -8.92 -3.42
C ASP A 52 7.82 -8.50 -3.37
N LEU A 53 7.54 -7.18 -3.48
CA LEU A 53 6.18 -6.67 -3.56
C LEU A 53 5.55 -6.86 -4.95
N TYR A 54 6.30 -7.30 -5.96
CA TYR A 54 5.73 -7.87 -7.18
C TYR A 54 5.29 -9.32 -6.98
N THR A 55 4.37 -9.52 -6.04
CA THR A 55 3.74 -10.80 -5.77
C THR A 55 2.22 -10.70 -5.86
N PHE A 56 1.62 -11.86 -6.11
CA PHE A 56 0.18 -12.10 -6.16
C PHE A 56 -0.26 -13.12 -5.10
N SER A 57 0.68 -13.60 -4.28
CA SER A 57 0.49 -14.55 -3.20
C SER A 57 0.32 -13.83 -1.87
N CYS A 58 -0.76 -14.12 -1.14
CA CYS A 58 -0.96 -13.65 0.23
C CYS A 58 0.16 -14.15 1.16
N GLY A 59 0.63 -15.39 0.97
CA GLY A 59 1.69 -15.98 1.78
C GLY A 59 3.02 -15.25 1.63
N ASP A 60 3.41 -14.92 0.40
CA ASP A 60 4.65 -14.18 0.12
C ASP A 60 4.57 -12.78 0.71
N LEU A 61 3.41 -12.11 0.58
CA LEU A 61 3.19 -10.79 1.14
C LEU A 61 3.24 -10.80 2.68
N LEU A 62 2.65 -11.82 3.33
CA LEU A 62 2.76 -12.03 4.77
C LEU A 62 4.20 -12.29 5.20
N GLN A 63 4.95 -13.08 4.44
CA GLN A 63 6.35 -13.35 4.72
C GLN A 63 7.19 -12.08 4.60
N TRP A 64 6.96 -11.26 3.58
CA TRP A 64 7.63 -9.97 3.43
C TRP A 64 7.30 -9.04 4.61
N ILE A 65 6.02 -8.93 5.00
CA ILE A 65 5.60 -8.13 6.16
C ILE A 65 6.29 -8.61 7.45
N ALA A 66 6.30 -9.93 7.69
CA ALA A 66 6.91 -10.53 8.87
C ALA A 66 8.45 -10.44 8.89
N GLY A 67 9.08 -10.18 7.74
CA GLY A 67 10.52 -9.99 7.62
C GLY A 67 10.99 -8.55 7.85
N GLN A 68 10.07 -7.59 8.05
CA GLN A 68 10.43 -6.20 8.32
C GLN A 68 10.96 -6.02 9.75
N ASP A 69 11.77 -4.99 9.97
CA ASP A 69 12.33 -4.68 11.28
C ASP A 69 11.23 -4.29 12.29
N ASP A 70 11.25 -4.89 13.48
CA ASP A 70 10.27 -4.65 14.56
C ASP A 70 10.27 -3.20 15.09
N THR A 71 11.27 -2.39 14.73
CA THR A 71 11.29 -0.95 15.03
C THR A 71 10.28 -0.15 14.21
N HIS A 72 9.77 -0.70 13.09
CA HIS A 72 8.71 -0.08 12.31
C HIS A 72 7.37 -0.16 13.06
N ARG A 73 6.83 1.00 13.44
CA ARG A 73 5.51 1.08 14.09
C ARG A 73 4.33 0.90 13.13
N ALA A 74 4.55 1.09 11.83
CA ALA A 74 3.57 0.95 10.78
C ALA A 74 4.28 0.71 9.43
N LEU A 75 3.59 0.05 8.50
CA LEU A 75 4.03 -0.13 7.12
C LEU A 75 2.98 0.46 6.17
N PHE A 76 3.43 1.19 5.15
CA PHE A 76 2.60 1.61 4.04
C PHE A 76 3.10 0.88 2.78
N VAL A 77 2.27 -0.03 2.26
CA VAL A 77 2.61 -0.92 1.14
C VAL A 77 1.72 -0.65 -0.07
N ILE A 78 2.32 -0.54 -1.26
CA ILE A 78 1.62 -0.54 -2.55
C ILE A 78 1.97 -1.82 -3.32
N ALA A 79 1.03 -2.76 -3.35
CA ALA A 79 1.17 -4.09 -3.96
C ALA A 79 -0.03 -4.44 -4.87
N HIS A 80 -0.28 -5.72 -5.12
CA HIS A 80 -1.25 -6.19 -6.12
C HIS A 80 -2.37 -7.04 -5.53
N ASN A 81 -3.51 -7.04 -6.21
CA ASN A 81 -4.51 -8.09 -6.04
C ASN A 81 -4.11 -9.33 -6.85
N PRO A 82 -4.46 -10.56 -6.41
CA PRO A 82 -5.33 -10.85 -5.26
C PRO A 82 -4.65 -10.77 -3.89
N ALA A 83 -3.31 -10.74 -3.81
CA ALA A 83 -2.57 -10.76 -2.53
C ALA A 83 -3.09 -9.77 -1.48
N LEU A 84 -3.36 -8.51 -1.85
CA LEU A 84 -3.90 -7.51 -0.91
C LEU A 84 -5.31 -7.84 -0.41
N THR A 85 -6.22 -8.24 -1.31
CA THR A 85 -7.58 -8.68 -0.93
C THR A 85 -7.51 -9.85 0.04
N ASP A 86 -6.69 -10.86 -0.28
CA ASP A 86 -6.54 -12.07 0.51
C ASP A 86 -5.87 -11.79 1.86
N LEU A 87 -4.90 -10.87 1.90
CA LEU A 87 -4.24 -10.43 3.14
C LEU A 87 -5.26 -9.82 4.11
N VAL A 88 -6.10 -8.89 3.63
CA VAL A 88 -7.14 -8.25 4.44
C VAL A 88 -8.12 -9.29 4.99
N ASN A 89 -8.58 -10.20 4.14
CA ASN A 89 -9.49 -11.28 4.55
C ASN A 89 -8.85 -12.20 5.60
N THR A 90 -7.56 -12.53 5.41
CA THR A 90 -6.79 -13.39 6.33
C THR A 90 -6.63 -12.76 7.71
N LEU A 91 -6.31 -11.46 7.77
CA LEU A 91 -6.04 -10.76 9.02
C LEU A 91 -7.32 -10.40 9.79
N THR A 92 -8.40 -10.03 9.09
CA THR A 92 -9.64 -9.58 9.76
C THR A 92 -10.56 -10.71 10.19
N ARG A 93 -10.50 -11.89 9.54
CA ARG A 93 -11.27 -13.13 9.80
C ARG A 93 -12.80 -13.04 9.77
N GLN A 94 -13.41 -11.93 10.18
CA GLN A 94 -14.85 -11.71 10.28
C GLN A 94 -15.43 -10.97 9.06
N TYR A 95 -14.57 -10.36 8.26
CA TYR A 95 -14.95 -9.60 7.08
C TYR A 95 -14.28 -10.22 5.85
N SER A 96 -15.06 -10.37 4.77
CA SER A 96 -14.55 -10.80 3.48
C SER A 96 -14.82 -9.73 2.44
N LEU A 97 -13.76 -9.24 1.82
CA LEU A 97 -13.81 -8.44 0.62
C LEU A 97 -13.79 -9.36 -0.59
N ASP A 98 -14.71 -9.14 -1.53
CA ASP A 98 -14.65 -9.81 -2.84
C ASP A 98 -13.44 -9.33 -3.63
N ASN A 99 -13.14 -8.03 -3.57
CA ASN A 99 -11.98 -7.41 -4.21
C ASN A 99 -11.71 -6.03 -3.62
N LEU A 100 -10.44 -5.75 -3.26
CA LEU A 100 -9.99 -4.39 -2.98
C LEU A 100 -9.95 -3.57 -4.28
N PRO A 101 -10.70 -2.45 -4.42
CA PRO A 101 -10.66 -1.65 -5.65
C PRO A 101 -9.25 -1.12 -5.97
N THR A 102 -8.96 -0.89 -7.24
CA THR A 102 -7.70 -0.27 -7.67
C THR A 102 -7.51 1.10 -7.02
N ALA A 103 -6.32 1.35 -6.48
CA ALA A 103 -6.01 2.54 -5.65
C ALA A 103 -6.92 2.68 -4.42
N GLY A 104 -7.60 1.61 -4.01
CA GLY A 104 -8.26 1.52 -2.70
C GLY A 104 -7.23 1.45 -1.58
N TYR A 105 -7.63 1.96 -0.42
CA TYR A 105 -6.80 2.00 0.78
C TYR A 105 -7.53 1.29 1.92
N ILE A 106 -6.79 0.52 2.70
CA ILE A 106 -7.25 -0.13 3.92
C ILE A 106 -6.19 0.09 5.00
N GLU A 107 -6.65 0.44 6.19
CA GLU A 107 -5.86 0.50 7.41
C GLU A 107 -6.22 -0.71 8.27
N LEU A 108 -5.23 -1.46 8.74
CA LEU A 108 -5.40 -2.59 9.65
C LEU A 108 -4.69 -2.22 10.98
N ALA A 109 -5.41 -2.33 12.09
CA ALA A 109 -4.95 -1.97 13.45
C ALA A 109 -5.20 -3.12 14.43
#